data_AF-A0A2E9NKX2-F1
#
_entry.id   AF-A0A2E9NKX2-F1
#
_cell.length_a   1.000
_cell.length_b   1.000
_cell.length_c   1.000
_cell.angle_alpha   90.00
_cell.angle_beta   90.00
_cell.angle_gamma   90.00
#
_symmetry.space_group_name_H-M   'P 1'
#
loop_
_entity.id
_entity.type
_entity.pdbx_description
1 polymer ?
#
loop_
_entity_poly.entity_id
_entity_poly.type
_entity_poly.pdbx_seq_one_letter_code
_entity_poly.pdbx_strand_id
1 'polypeptide(L)'
;MADARLEVTDALGRRIVPIDKAEFSLGRRDTNDLRLQGSEVSRDHAVIVRKDDAFFVKDCESRYGTYVNDDVSGDHVLEHGDQIRLGRGGGAEIIFLVQDAETGPDRNTMTAVTDFRHIAALLEGLHALGSGRVLDDVLSMVMDSAITVSGAERGFIMLASDEGQLEFKLGRGRDRAALAGSKFETSRKIPEEVFATGEPRVEVDLMDGDLANVHMGTVALGIRNVLCVPLKLVRYVDEAHSLEEQKRIGVLYLDSRDKGTLTSTSTLQALDTLATEAAVAIENARLYRATLEKAELDQEMRIAAEIQQALLPRAAPTAKYFEASAVMEACRSIGGDFFDYVDFPDGSFGFALGDVAGKGPPAALLAAMLQGMLSAQAYMAHGPAETIARVNQALFRRAVEARFVTLLYGVLRPDGHLTYCNAGHNPPFLVGSSGVHRLETGGLIVGLFGGAEFEQEILQLQAGDVLVVFTDGVSEVLSKDGEEFGDDRILEAIRANQDASTQAMLEAVFESVAEFTIGAEQNDDMTAMVVRYLGDG
;
A
#
# COMPACT_ATOMS: atom_id res chain seq x y z
N MET A 1 44.39 -0.28 45.93
CA MET A 1 43.26 -1.24 45.95
C MET A 1 42.58 -1.08 44.61
N ALA A 2 42.59 -2.11 43.76
CA ALA A 2 41.77 -2.07 42.54
C ALA A 2 40.30 -2.18 42.95
N ASP A 3 39.50 -1.16 42.62
CA ASP A 3 38.07 -1.09 42.92
C ASP A 3 37.31 -1.89 41.85
N ALA A 4 37.20 -3.21 42.07
CA ALA A 4 36.55 -4.13 41.14
C ALA A 4 35.05 -4.22 41.41
N ARG A 5 34.25 -4.25 40.35
CA ARG A 5 32.78 -4.30 40.43
C ARG A 5 32.20 -5.12 39.30
N LEU A 6 31.03 -5.69 39.56
CA LEU A 6 30.20 -6.35 38.56
C LEU A 6 29.09 -5.41 38.13
N GLU A 7 28.90 -5.27 36.83
CA GLU A 7 27.69 -4.70 36.27
C GLU A 7 26.75 -5.84 35.89
N VAL A 8 25.56 -5.86 36.50
CA VAL A 8 24.59 -6.95 36.37
C VAL A 8 23.32 -6.40 35.75
N THR A 9 22.89 -6.98 34.64
CA THR A 9 21.59 -6.73 34.01
C THR A 9 20.77 -8.01 34.09
N ASP A 10 19.70 -7.99 34.88
CA ASP A 10 18.75 -9.09 35.03
C ASP A 10 17.30 -8.56 35.09
N ALA A 11 16.33 -9.43 35.43
CA ALA A 11 14.91 -9.06 35.54
C ALA A 11 14.61 -7.95 36.57
N LEU A 12 15.54 -7.63 37.47
CA LEU A 12 15.42 -6.53 38.44
C LEU A 12 16.03 -5.21 37.91
N GLY A 13 16.52 -5.20 36.67
CA GLY A 13 17.17 -4.07 36.03
C GLY A 13 18.69 -4.04 36.21
N ARG A 14 19.32 -2.98 35.69
CA ARG A 14 20.78 -2.80 35.70
C ARG A 14 21.25 -2.32 37.07
N ARG A 15 22.21 -3.02 37.68
CA ARG A 15 22.84 -2.64 38.96
C ARG A 15 24.35 -2.87 38.96
N ILE A 16 25.05 -2.06 39.75
CA ILE A 16 26.50 -2.19 39.97
C ILE A 16 26.73 -2.78 41.36
N VAL A 17 27.51 -3.86 41.43
CA VAL A 17 27.80 -4.58 42.68
C VAL A 17 29.30 -4.58 42.92
N PRO A 18 29.81 -3.92 43.97
CA PRO A 18 31.24 -3.91 44.28
C PRO A 18 31.69 -5.29 44.77
N ILE A 19 32.90 -5.69 44.39
CA ILE A 19 33.55 -6.91 44.90
C ILE A 19 34.41 -6.51 46.09
N ASP A 20 33.79 -6.52 47.27
CA ASP A 20 34.37 -6.03 48.53
C ASP A 20 35.00 -7.14 49.39
N LYS A 21 34.89 -8.41 48.96
CA LYS A 21 35.39 -9.60 49.66
C LYS A 21 36.48 -10.31 48.88
N ALA A 22 37.34 -11.02 49.61
CA ALA A 22 38.37 -11.87 49.01
C ALA A 22 37.79 -13.08 48.26
N GLU A 23 36.65 -13.59 48.74
CA GLU A 23 35.82 -14.56 48.03
C GLU A 23 34.42 -13.97 47.90
N PHE A 24 33.94 -13.83 46.67
CA PHE A 24 32.66 -13.21 46.34
C PHE A 24 31.79 -14.23 45.61
N SER A 25 30.71 -14.64 46.24
CA SER A 25 29.87 -15.78 45.83
C SER A 25 28.72 -15.38 44.91
N LEU A 26 28.47 -16.18 43.87
CA LEU A 26 27.40 -16.00 42.89
C LEU A 26 26.48 -17.22 42.89
N GLY A 27 25.16 -17.00 42.97
CA GLY A 27 24.21 -18.10 42.87
C GLY A 27 22.78 -17.73 43.23
N ARG A 28 21.90 -18.74 43.23
CA ARG A 28 20.46 -18.54 43.50
C ARG A 28 20.13 -18.48 45.00
N ARG A 29 20.99 -19.03 45.86
CA ARG A 29 20.80 -18.97 47.32
C ARG A 29 20.91 -17.53 47.80
N ASP A 30 20.08 -17.18 48.78
CA ASP A 30 20.00 -15.87 49.43
C ASP A 30 21.24 -15.49 50.24
N THR A 31 22.07 -16.48 50.59
CA THR A 31 23.35 -16.27 51.27
C THR A 31 24.50 -15.89 50.34
N ASN A 32 24.29 -15.89 49.00
CA ASN A 32 25.33 -15.47 48.06
C ASN A 32 25.42 -13.94 47.99
N ASP A 33 26.63 -13.45 47.73
CA ASP A 33 26.91 -12.01 47.62
C ASP A 33 26.23 -11.39 46.40
N LEU A 34 26.23 -12.09 45.27
CA LEU A 34 25.40 -11.78 44.12
C LEU A 34 24.33 -12.84 43.91
N ARG A 35 23.11 -12.51 44.35
CA ARG A 35 21.93 -13.32 44.13
C ARG A 35 21.38 -13.12 42.72
N LEU A 36 21.24 -14.22 41.99
CA LEU A 36 20.70 -14.21 40.62
C LEU A 36 19.50 -15.18 40.52
N GLN A 37 18.48 -14.75 39.79
CA GLN A 37 17.29 -15.56 39.52
C GLN A 37 17.44 -16.23 38.15
N GLY A 38 17.20 -17.53 38.08
CA GLY A 38 17.29 -18.29 36.84
C GLY A 38 17.10 -19.78 37.08
N SER A 39 16.46 -20.47 36.13
CA SER A 39 16.30 -21.93 36.17
C SER A 39 17.63 -22.65 36.02
N GLU A 40 18.58 -22.05 35.31
CA GLU A 40 19.92 -22.59 35.04
C GLU A 40 20.99 -22.13 36.03
N VAL A 41 20.64 -21.22 36.95
CA VAL A 41 21.57 -20.78 38.00
C VAL A 41 21.48 -21.73 39.20
N SER A 42 22.59 -22.44 39.46
CA SER A 42 22.76 -23.29 40.65
C SER A 42 22.64 -22.50 41.97
N ARG A 43 22.37 -23.20 43.08
CA ARG A 43 22.21 -22.56 44.40
C ARG A 43 23.49 -21.83 44.83
N ASP A 44 24.62 -22.49 44.68
CA ASP A 44 25.97 -21.95 44.79
C ASP A 44 26.60 -22.25 43.43
N HIS A 45 26.82 -21.23 42.58
CA HIS A 45 27.13 -21.44 41.15
C HIS A 45 28.60 -21.23 40.86
N ALA A 46 29.11 -20.06 41.24
CA ALA A 46 30.51 -19.69 41.02
C ALA A 46 30.98 -18.80 42.16
N VAL A 47 32.29 -18.70 42.31
CA VAL A 47 32.93 -17.78 43.24
C VAL A 47 34.01 -16.99 42.50
N ILE A 48 34.03 -15.68 42.72
CA ILE A 48 35.14 -14.83 42.31
C ILE A 48 36.11 -14.74 43.47
N VAL A 49 37.33 -15.22 43.26
CA VAL A 49 38.40 -15.23 44.26
C VAL A 49 39.44 -14.20 43.87
N ARG A 50 39.78 -13.33 44.81
CA ARG A 50 40.89 -12.40 44.67
C ARG A 50 42.17 -13.06 45.18
N LYS A 51 43.19 -13.17 44.32
CA LYS A 51 44.55 -13.55 44.69
C LYS A 51 45.51 -12.48 44.21
N ASP A 52 46.24 -11.88 45.16
CA ASP A 52 47.12 -10.73 44.92
C ASP A 52 46.36 -9.55 44.25
N ASP A 53 46.77 -9.17 43.04
CA ASP A 53 46.16 -8.10 42.22
C ASP A 53 45.26 -8.62 41.08
N ALA A 54 44.95 -9.93 41.06
CA ALA A 54 44.09 -10.54 40.06
C ALA A 54 42.81 -11.13 40.66
N PHE A 55 41.75 -11.15 39.84
CA PHE A 55 40.48 -11.78 40.17
C PHE A 55 40.31 -13.03 39.32
N PHE A 56 39.82 -14.10 39.92
CA PHE A 56 39.59 -15.37 39.25
C PHE A 56 38.15 -15.78 39.44
N VAL A 57 37.46 -16.16 38.37
CA VAL A 57 36.17 -16.85 38.51
C VAL A 57 36.41 -18.36 38.53
N LYS A 58 35.72 -19.02 39.47
CA LYS A 58 35.76 -20.46 39.63
C LYS A 58 34.36 -21.02 39.71
N ASP A 59 34.06 -22.00 38.87
CA ASP A 59 32.81 -22.75 38.91
C ASP A 59 32.76 -23.66 40.15
N CYS A 60 31.62 -23.67 40.85
CA CYS A 60 31.39 -24.48 42.06
C CYS A 60 30.67 -25.80 41.75
N GLU A 61 31.13 -26.53 40.74
CA GLU A 61 30.48 -27.75 40.22
C GLU A 61 29.01 -27.49 39.84
N SER A 62 28.78 -26.38 39.14
CA SER A 62 27.44 -25.95 38.77
C SER A 62 26.82 -26.90 37.74
N ARG A 63 25.49 -27.04 37.77
CA ARG A 63 24.77 -27.96 36.88
C ARG A 63 24.88 -27.60 35.39
N TYR A 64 25.01 -26.32 35.08
CA TYR A 64 24.95 -25.81 33.70
C TYR A 64 26.24 -25.11 33.24
N GLY A 65 27.25 -25.03 34.11
CA GLY A 65 28.56 -24.45 33.82
C GLY A 65 28.58 -22.92 33.94
N THR A 66 29.76 -22.40 34.29
CA THR A 66 30.11 -20.99 34.22
C THR A 66 30.89 -20.73 32.92
N TYR A 67 30.62 -19.61 32.28
CA TYR A 67 31.23 -19.21 31.02
C TYR A 67 31.79 -17.81 31.15
N VAL A 68 32.98 -17.58 30.60
CA VAL A 68 33.57 -16.23 30.45
C VAL A 68 33.82 -16.01 28.97
N ASN A 69 33.25 -14.94 28.40
CA ASN A 69 33.36 -14.62 26.97
C ASN A 69 33.04 -15.83 26.05
N ASP A 70 31.97 -16.55 26.38
CA ASP A 70 31.49 -17.77 25.70
C ASP A 70 32.37 -19.05 25.83
N ASP A 71 33.52 -18.98 26.49
CA ASP A 71 34.37 -20.14 26.79
C ASP A 71 34.02 -20.79 28.14
N VAL A 72 34.06 -22.13 28.23
CA VAL A 72 33.78 -22.89 29.46
C VAL A 72 34.87 -22.60 30.49
N SER A 73 34.51 -21.97 31.61
CA SER A 73 35.50 -21.56 32.60
C SER A 73 35.91 -22.73 33.50
N GLY A 74 37.21 -23.05 33.49
CA GLY A 74 37.89 -23.56 34.69
C GLY A 74 38.23 -22.39 35.64
N ASP A 75 39.41 -22.42 36.27
CA ASP A 75 39.94 -21.23 36.96
C ASP A 75 40.35 -20.19 35.88
N HIS A 76 39.52 -19.16 35.65
CA HIS A 76 39.76 -18.11 34.64
C HIS A 76 40.12 -16.78 35.30
N VAL A 77 41.19 -16.12 34.83
CA VAL A 77 41.59 -14.76 35.28
C VAL A 77 40.66 -13.75 34.64
N LEU A 78 40.02 -12.88 35.42
CA LEU A 78 39.11 -11.86 34.93
C LEU A 78 39.84 -10.57 34.55
N GLU A 79 39.60 -10.09 33.34
CA GLU A 79 40.04 -8.81 32.77
C GLU A 79 38.88 -7.82 32.63
N HIS A 80 39.17 -6.52 32.57
CA HIS A 80 38.14 -5.49 32.43
C HIS A 80 37.31 -5.70 31.15
N GLY A 81 35.99 -5.77 31.31
CA GLY A 81 35.05 -5.98 30.20
C GLY A 81 34.62 -7.44 30.02
N ASP A 82 35.21 -8.38 30.76
CA ASP A 82 34.85 -9.79 30.66
C ASP A 82 33.38 -10.04 30.99
N GLN A 83 32.72 -10.79 30.12
CA GLN A 83 31.32 -11.19 30.28
C GLN A 83 31.25 -12.55 30.97
N ILE A 84 30.66 -12.58 32.17
CA ILE A 84 30.44 -13.79 32.96
C ILE A 84 28.99 -14.24 32.75
N ARG A 85 28.80 -15.47 32.30
CA ARG A 85 27.47 -16.09 32.14
C ARG A 85 27.35 -17.35 32.99
N LEU A 86 26.24 -17.45 33.72
CA LEU A 86 25.92 -18.60 34.58
C LEU A 86 24.85 -19.46 33.90
N GLY A 87 25.25 -20.63 33.38
CA GLY A 87 24.39 -21.48 32.56
C GLY A 87 24.45 -21.16 31.06
N ARG A 88 23.60 -21.84 30.28
CA ARG A 88 23.62 -21.82 28.81
C ARG A 88 22.58 -20.88 28.21
N GLY A 89 21.49 -20.60 28.92
CA GLY A 89 20.46 -19.64 28.56
C GLY A 89 20.76 -18.25 29.13
N GLY A 90 20.49 -17.20 28.34
CA GLY A 90 20.75 -15.79 28.67
C GLY A 90 19.89 -15.23 29.81
N GLY A 91 20.17 -15.63 31.05
CA GLY A 91 19.41 -15.22 32.24
C GLY A 91 19.82 -13.87 32.81
N ALA A 92 21.11 -13.67 33.08
CA ALA A 92 21.66 -12.42 33.58
C ALA A 92 22.97 -12.13 32.86
N GLU A 93 23.12 -10.89 32.38
CA GLU A 93 24.36 -10.40 31.79
C GLU A 93 25.21 -9.80 32.90
N ILE A 94 26.43 -10.31 33.09
CA ILE A 94 27.34 -9.88 34.14
C ILE A 94 28.64 -9.45 33.48
N ILE A 95 29.06 -8.21 33.69
CA ILE A 95 30.30 -7.66 33.13
C ILE A 95 31.24 -7.31 34.29
N PHE A 96 32.46 -7.82 34.26
CA PHE A 96 33.49 -7.50 35.25
C PHE A 96 34.22 -6.21 34.89
N LEU A 97 34.35 -5.28 35.84
CA LEU A 97 34.93 -3.96 35.62
C LEU A 97 35.99 -3.65 36.67
N VAL A 98 37.17 -3.21 36.22
CA VAL A 98 38.26 -2.67 37.06
C VAL A 98 38.54 -1.22 36.67
N GLN A 99 38.82 -0.36 37.64
CA GLN A 99 39.09 1.06 37.38
C GLN A 99 40.53 1.29 36.91
N ASP A 100 40.72 1.33 35.59
CA ASP A 100 41.61 2.24 34.86
C ASP A 100 41.34 2.09 33.35
N ALA A 101 40.27 2.74 32.88
CA ALA A 101 40.08 3.08 31.48
C ALA A 101 39.10 4.27 31.43
N GLU A 102 39.54 5.34 30.77
CA GLU A 102 38.79 6.55 30.54
C GLU A 102 37.39 6.26 29.98
N THR A 103 36.41 7.09 30.35
CA THR A 103 35.06 7.09 29.75
C THR A 103 35.16 7.27 28.23
N GLY A 104 35.16 6.15 27.51
CA GLY A 104 35.13 6.11 26.06
C GLY A 104 33.76 6.46 25.48
N PRO A 105 33.71 6.98 24.23
CA PRO A 105 32.48 7.35 23.52
C PRO A 105 31.48 6.20 23.29
N ASP A 106 31.85 4.95 23.58
CA ASP A 106 31.04 3.76 23.26
C ASP A 106 29.74 3.62 24.08
N ARG A 107 29.72 4.11 25.33
CA ARG A 107 28.53 4.00 26.20
C ARG A 107 27.36 4.87 25.77
N ASN A 108 27.59 6.12 25.39
CA ASN A 108 26.53 7.00 24.88
C ASN A 108 25.99 6.51 23.53
N THR A 109 26.86 5.87 22.76
CA THR A 109 26.59 5.43 21.40
C THR A 109 25.67 4.20 21.37
N MET A 110 25.93 3.17 22.20
CA MET A 110 25.02 2.02 22.31
C MET A 110 23.67 2.36 22.95
N THR A 111 23.67 3.29 23.93
CA THR A 111 22.43 3.73 24.60
C THR A 111 21.52 4.47 23.63
N ALA A 112 22.06 5.35 22.78
CA ALA A 112 21.28 6.07 21.76
C ALA A 112 20.65 5.13 20.71
N VAL A 113 21.35 4.07 20.29
CA VAL A 113 20.82 3.08 19.32
C VAL A 113 19.73 2.20 19.95
N THR A 114 19.88 1.82 21.22
CA THR A 114 18.85 1.06 21.96
C THR A 114 17.65 1.90 22.35
N ASP A 115 17.84 3.18 22.68
CA ASP A 115 16.77 4.15 22.88
C ASP A 115 16.03 4.41 21.56
N PHE A 116 16.73 4.50 20.42
CA PHE A 116 16.10 4.63 19.10
C PHE A 116 15.21 3.42 18.77
N ARG A 117 15.66 2.18 19.02
CA ARG A 117 14.84 0.98 18.82
C ARG A 117 13.56 1.00 19.67
N HIS A 118 13.65 1.40 20.94
CA HIS A 118 12.48 1.51 21.81
C HIS A 118 11.54 2.65 21.39
N ILE A 119 12.08 3.81 20.98
CA ILE A 119 11.26 4.94 20.55
C ILE A 119 10.59 4.66 19.20
N ALA A 120 11.29 4.00 18.26
CA ALA A 120 10.71 3.56 16.99
C ALA A 120 9.55 2.57 17.21
N ALA A 121 9.72 1.60 18.11
CA ALA A 121 8.66 0.65 18.48
C ALA A 121 7.48 1.33 19.21
N LEU A 122 7.74 2.32 20.07
CA LEU A 122 6.70 3.10 20.74
C LEU A 122 5.95 4.02 19.77
N LEU A 123 6.64 4.57 18.77
CA LEU A 123 6.04 5.34 17.69
C LEU A 123 5.14 4.47 16.83
N GLU A 124 5.56 3.26 16.45
CA GLU A 124 4.68 2.29 15.79
C GLU A 124 3.39 2.04 16.60
N GLY A 125 3.49 1.91 17.93
CA GLY A 125 2.33 1.75 18.81
C GLY A 125 1.44 2.99 18.96
N LEU A 126 2.02 4.19 18.99
CA LEU A 126 1.29 5.46 19.10
C LEU A 126 0.68 5.92 17.77
N HIS A 127 1.25 5.50 16.64
CA HIS A 127 0.80 5.90 15.29
C HIS A 127 -0.47 5.19 14.81
N ALA A 128 -0.95 4.17 15.52
CA ALA A 128 -2.30 3.64 15.38
C ALA A 128 -3.40 4.70 15.66
N LEU A 129 -3.02 5.90 16.15
CA LEU A 129 -3.93 7.02 16.49
C LEU A 129 -4.03 8.11 15.41
N GLY A 130 -3.47 7.92 14.21
CA GLY A 130 -3.91 8.64 13.00
C GLY A 130 -3.29 10.02 12.73
N SER A 131 -1.97 10.20 12.83
CA SER A 131 -1.31 11.39 12.29
C SER A 131 -0.87 11.19 10.84
N GLY A 132 -1.23 12.08 9.91
CA GLY A 132 -0.77 12.05 8.51
C GLY A 132 0.72 12.42 8.31
N ARG A 133 1.51 12.54 9.39
CA ARG A 133 2.91 13.01 9.38
C ARG A 133 3.94 11.94 9.76
N VAL A 134 3.53 10.67 9.83
CA VAL A 134 4.39 9.56 10.29
C VAL A 134 5.76 9.53 9.61
N LEU A 135 5.81 9.68 8.27
CA LEU A 135 7.08 9.66 7.54
C LEU A 135 7.98 10.84 7.90
N ASP A 136 7.45 12.04 8.01
CA ASP A 136 8.22 13.26 8.32
C ASP A 136 8.78 13.22 9.75
N ASP A 137 8.01 12.66 10.68
CA ASP A 137 8.40 12.49 12.08
C ASP A 137 9.52 11.43 12.20
N VAL A 138 9.39 10.30 11.49
CA VAL A 138 10.45 9.26 11.43
C VAL A 138 11.73 9.82 10.81
N LEU A 139 11.64 10.52 9.68
CA LEU A 139 12.81 11.14 9.04
C LEU A 139 13.51 12.13 9.97
N SER A 140 12.73 12.94 10.71
CA SER A 140 13.27 13.91 11.67
C SER A 140 13.97 13.23 12.83
N MET A 141 13.40 12.15 13.35
CA MET A 141 13.99 11.38 14.44
C MET A 141 15.27 10.65 14.03
N VAL A 142 15.28 10.01 12.86
CA VAL A 142 16.47 9.38 12.28
C VAL A 142 17.59 10.39 12.18
N MET A 143 17.30 11.58 11.62
CA MET A 143 18.30 12.62 11.42
C MET A 143 18.81 13.20 12.75
N ASP A 144 17.92 13.51 13.70
CA ASP A 144 18.32 14.02 15.01
C ASP A 144 19.18 13.01 15.78
N SER A 145 18.87 11.72 15.67
CA SER A 145 19.66 10.63 16.25
C SER A 145 21.02 10.50 15.56
N ALA A 146 21.06 10.55 14.23
CA ALA A 146 22.30 10.49 13.45
C ALA A 146 23.24 11.66 13.77
N ILE A 147 22.73 12.89 13.87
CA ILE A 147 23.51 14.06 14.26
C ILE A 147 24.04 13.92 15.70
N THR A 148 23.23 13.39 16.62
CA THR A 148 23.62 13.18 18.03
C THR A 148 24.71 12.12 18.16
N VAL A 149 24.58 10.99 17.46
CA VAL A 149 25.54 9.87 17.47
C VAL A 149 26.86 10.24 16.80
N SER A 150 26.78 10.98 15.69
CA SER A 150 27.96 11.35 14.89
C SER A 150 28.68 12.60 15.39
N GLY A 151 28.00 13.46 16.16
CA GLY A 151 28.48 14.79 16.47
C GLY A 151 28.52 15.73 15.25
N ALA A 152 27.84 15.38 14.15
CA ALA A 152 27.78 16.21 12.95
C ALA A 152 27.21 17.62 13.24
N GLU A 153 27.53 18.57 12.37
CA GLU A 153 26.90 19.90 12.43
C GLU A 153 25.56 19.91 11.69
N ARG A 154 25.48 19.16 10.59
CA ARG A 154 24.31 19.05 9.73
C ARG A 154 24.22 17.65 9.13
N GLY A 155 23.02 17.30 8.70
CA GLY A 155 22.81 16.12 7.87
C GLY A 155 21.57 16.25 6.99
N PHE A 156 21.46 15.35 6.02
CA PHE A 156 20.27 15.20 5.20
C PHE A 156 20.01 13.75 4.80
N ILE A 157 18.74 13.45 4.54
CA ILE A 157 18.27 12.18 3.99
C ILE A 157 17.84 12.41 2.54
N MET A 158 18.37 11.58 1.66
CA MET A 158 17.86 11.43 0.29
C MET A 158 17.26 10.04 0.16
N LEU A 159 16.06 9.93 -0.39
CA LEU A 159 15.42 8.65 -0.64
C LEU A 159 15.27 8.43 -2.14
N ALA A 160 15.37 7.18 -2.57
CA ALA A 160 15.12 6.80 -3.95
C ALA A 160 13.63 6.99 -4.30
N SER A 161 13.38 7.52 -5.51
CA SER A 161 12.11 7.46 -6.21
C SER A 161 11.90 6.08 -6.83
N ASP A 162 10.70 5.83 -7.37
CA ASP A 162 10.39 4.60 -8.09
C ASP A 162 11.24 4.42 -9.37
N GLU A 163 11.74 5.53 -9.93
CA GLU A 163 12.69 5.55 -11.06
C GLU A 163 14.15 5.31 -10.63
N GLY A 164 14.40 5.08 -9.34
CA GLY A 164 15.73 4.84 -8.79
C GLY A 164 16.59 6.10 -8.63
N GLN A 165 16.01 7.29 -8.74
CA GLN A 165 16.72 8.56 -8.56
C GLN A 165 16.64 9.04 -7.11
N LEU A 166 17.76 9.56 -6.58
CA LEU A 166 17.78 10.11 -5.22
C LEU A 166 17.11 11.49 -5.16
N GLU A 167 16.11 11.60 -4.30
CA GLU A 167 15.41 12.84 -4.00
C GLU A 167 15.68 13.30 -2.56
N PHE A 168 15.99 14.58 -2.39
CA PHE A 168 16.10 15.19 -1.07
C PHE A 168 14.76 15.16 -0.34
N LYS A 169 14.73 14.61 0.88
CA LYS A 169 13.51 14.57 1.71
C LYS A 169 13.61 15.46 2.94
N LEU A 170 14.76 15.49 3.60
CA LEU A 170 14.92 16.24 4.85
C LEU A 170 16.37 16.66 5.06
N GLY A 171 16.60 17.88 5.56
CA GLY A 171 17.89 18.33 6.08
C GLY A 171 17.71 18.97 7.44
N ARG A 172 18.64 18.73 8.38
CA ARG A 172 18.59 19.30 9.73
C ARG A 172 19.98 19.69 10.22
N GLY A 173 20.01 20.71 11.08
CA GLY A 173 21.22 21.14 11.80
C GLY A 173 21.26 20.58 13.23
N ARG A 174 22.38 20.78 13.91
CA ARG A 174 22.58 20.43 15.33
C ARG A 174 21.57 21.10 16.28
N ASP A 175 21.00 22.23 15.88
CA ASP A 175 19.93 22.94 16.57
C ASP A 175 18.53 22.31 16.37
N ARG A 176 18.44 21.17 15.66
CA ARG A 176 17.19 20.51 15.25
C ARG A 176 16.30 21.37 14.35
N ALA A 177 16.83 22.46 13.78
CA ALA A 177 16.10 23.26 12.82
C ALA A 177 16.09 22.58 11.45
N ALA A 178 14.94 22.60 10.77
CA ALA A 178 14.84 22.16 9.40
C ALA A 178 15.64 23.09 8.48
N LEU A 179 16.45 22.50 7.61
CA LEU A 179 17.28 23.20 6.65
C LEU A 179 16.65 23.06 5.25
N ALA A 180 16.44 24.19 4.57
CA ALA A 180 15.90 24.19 3.21
C ALA A 180 16.88 23.54 2.22
N GLY A 181 16.36 22.76 1.26
CA GLY A 181 17.18 22.06 0.25
C GLY A 181 18.05 22.99 -0.61
N SER A 182 17.65 24.26 -0.79
CA SER A 182 18.43 25.28 -1.50
C SER A 182 19.67 25.78 -0.74
N LYS A 183 19.82 25.46 0.55
CA LYS A 183 21.02 25.79 1.36
C LYS A 183 22.09 24.69 1.31
N PHE A 184 21.83 23.57 0.64
CA PHE A 184 22.77 22.47 0.46
C PHE A 184 23.23 22.39 -0.99
N GLU A 185 24.17 23.25 -1.37
CA GLU A 185 24.96 23.12 -2.61
C GLU A 185 26.10 22.10 -2.43
N THR A 186 25.84 20.97 -1.77
CA THR A 186 26.79 19.87 -1.66
C THR A 186 26.82 19.04 -2.96
N SER A 187 27.98 18.50 -3.30
CA SER A 187 28.16 17.63 -4.47
C SER A 187 27.25 16.39 -4.38
N ARG A 188 26.26 16.24 -5.29
CA ARG A 188 25.39 15.05 -5.39
C ARG A 188 26.16 13.74 -5.63
N LYS A 189 27.41 13.86 -6.08
CA LYS A 189 28.29 12.75 -6.44
C LYS A 189 28.49 11.75 -5.28
N ILE A 190 28.69 12.22 -4.04
CA ILE A 190 28.91 11.32 -2.89
C ILE A 190 27.63 10.53 -2.56
N PRO A 191 26.46 11.17 -2.36
CA PRO A 191 25.18 10.47 -2.24
C PRO A 191 24.89 9.47 -3.37
N GLU A 192 25.07 9.87 -4.63
CA GLU A 192 24.81 9.03 -5.80
C GLU A 192 25.75 7.82 -5.86
N GLU A 193 27.03 8.01 -5.55
CA GLU A 193 28.01 6.93 -5.51
C GLU A 193 27.71 5.94 -4.38
N VAL A 194 27.43 6.42 -3.16
CA VAL A 194 27.07 5.57 -2.01
C VAL A 194 25.78 4.79 -2.28
N PHE A 195 24.79 5.40 -2.95
CA PHE A 195 23.58 4.71 -3.34
C PHE A 195 23.82 3.65 -4.42
N ALA A 196 24.69 3.93 -5.40
CA ALA A 196 25.02 2.99 -6.45
C ALA A 196 25.86 1.79 -5.95
N THR A 197 26.86 2.04 -5.11
CA THR A 197 27.75 0.99 -4.58
C THR A 197 27.10 0.26 -3.40
N GLY A 198 26.31 0.95 -2.58
CA GLY A 198 25.87 0.44 -1.29
C GLY A 198 26.99 0.42 -0.26
N GLU A 199 28.12 1.09 -0.47
CA GLU A 199 29.22 1.13 0.50
C GLU A 199 29.27 2.50 1.19
N PRO A 200 29.45 2.58 2.52
CA PRO A 200 29.57 3.85 3.21
C PRO A 200 30.84 4.58 2.77
N ARG A 201 30.77 5.91 2.69
CA ARG A 201 31.90 6.76 2.31
C ARG A 201 32.21 7.77 3.41
N VAL A 202 33.49 7.82 3.80
CA VAL A 202 34.03 8.76 4.77
C VAL A 202 35.10 9.58 4.08
N GLU A 203 34.92 10.89 4.01
CA GLU A 203 35.91 11.83 3.47
C GLU A 203 36.39 12.72 4.61
N VAL A 204 37.71 12.73 4.83
CA VAL A 204 38.36 13.44 5.93
C VAL A 204 39.31 14.47 5.34
N ASP A 205 39.21 15.70 5.83
CA ASP A 205 40.05 16.83 5.41
C ASP A 205 40.01 17.10 3.89
N LEU A 206 38.80 17.31 3.37
CA LEU A 206 38.52 17.68 1.96
C LEU A 206 39.28 18.93 1.44
N MET A 207 40.05 19.61 2.30
CA MET A 207 40.80 20.83 1.99
C MET A 207 42.31 20.59 1.75
N ASP A 208 42.85 19.41 2.02
CA ASP A 208 44.30 19.13 1.89
C ASP A 208 44.57 17.97 0.90
N GLY A 209 44.68 18.28 -0.41
CA GLY A 209 45.05 17.33 -1.46
C GLY A 209 44.40 17.55 -2.85
N ASP A 210 44.76 16.69 -3.83
CA ASP A 210 44.28 16.69 -5.23
C ASP A 210 42.74 16.62 -5.41
N LEU A 211 42.00 16.39 -4.32
CA LEU A 211 40.53 16.29 -4.26
C LEU A 211 39.81 17.65 -4.17
N ALA A 212 40.52 18.75 -3.91
CA ALA A 212 39.94 20.10 -3.93
C ALA A 212 39.32 20.47 -5.30
N ASN A 213 39.85 19.88 -6.38
CA ASN A 213 39.35 20.06 -7.75
C ASN A 213 38.13 19.18 -8.10
N VAL A 214 37.78 18.17 -7.29
CA VAL A 214 36.72 17.18 -7.58
C VAL A 214 35.39 17.50 -6.88
N HIS A 215 35.43 18.23 -5.75
CA HIS A 215 34.25 18.56 -4.93
C HIS A 215 34.05 20.07 -4.73
N MET A 216 34.04 20.86 -5.82
CA MET A 216 33.99 22.33 -5.73
C MET A 216 32.83 22.90 -4.89
N GLY A 217 31.64 22.27 -4.89
CA GLY A 217 30.49 22.72 -4.07
C GLY A 217 30.67 22.46 -2.56
N THR A 218 31.29 21.34 -2.19
CA THR A 218 31.55 20.96 -0.79
C THR A 218 32.71 21.79 -0.19
N VAL A 219 33.73 22.07 -1.00
CA VAL A 219 34.90 22.89 -0.61
C VAL A 219 34.55 24.37 -0.47
N ALA A 220 33.65 24.92 -1.31
CA ALA A 220 33.18 26.30 -1.21
C ALA A 220 32.41 26.60 0.10
N LEU A 221 31.84 25.57 0.73
CA LEU A 221 31.10 25.66 1.99
C LEU A 221 31.98 25.50 3.25
N GLY A 222 33.30 25.28 3.08
CA GLY A 222 34.25 25.08 4.18
C GLY A 222 34.07 23.75 4.93
N ILE A 223 33.37 22.79 4.34
CA ILE A 223 33.13 21.46 4.91
C ILE A 223 34.44 20.68 4.90
N ARG A 224 34.79 20.08 6.04
CA ARG A 224 36.04 19.32 6.19
C ARG A 224 35.83 17.83 6.22
N ASN A 225 34.77 17.38 6.88
CA ASN A 225 34.49 15.97 7.10
C ASN A 225 33.09 15.64 6.59
N VAL A 226 32.99 14.58 5.80
CA VAL A 226 31.73 14.07 5.25
C VAL A 226 31.63 12.59 5.55
N LEU A 227 30.45 12.18 6.00
CA LEU A 227 30.08 10.79 6.16
C LEU A 227 28.75 10.55 5.44
N CYS A 228 28.72 9.58 4.54
CA CYS A 228 27.51 9.21 3.83
C CYS A 228 27.35 7.69 3.92
N VAL A 229 26.21 7.25 4.46
CA VAL A 229 25.90 5.83 4.66
C VAL A 229 24.63 5.45 3.89
N PRO A 230 24.58 4.25 3.30
CA PRO A 230 23.41 3.80 2.57
C PRO A 230 22.30 3.37 3.53
N LEU A 231 21.04 3.64 3.15
CA LEU A 231 19.86 3.10 3.82
C LEU A 231 19.47 1.81 3.10
N LYS A 232 19.80 0.66 3.70
CA LYS A 232 19.60 -0.67 3.14
C LYS A 232 18.51 -1.43 3.88
N LEU A 233 17.59 -2.03 3.13
CA LEU A 233 16.65 -3.02 3.64
C LEU A 233 17.22 -4.42 3.41
N VAL A 234 17.33 -5.18 4.50
CA VAL A 234 17.60 -6.62 4.44
C VAL A 234 16.26 -7.33 4.43
N ARG A 235 15.86 -7.89 3.28
CA ARG A 235 14.64 -8.70 3.18
C ARG A 235 14.98 -10.15 3.48
N TYR A 236 14.38 -10.72 4.53
CA TYR A 236 14.31 -12.17 4.68
C TYR A 236 13.22 -12.68 3.73
N VAL A 237 13.63 -13.20 2.57
CA VAL A 237 12.72 -13.94 1.69
C VAL A 237 12.73 -15.39 2.17
N ASP A 238 11.56 -15.94 2.49
CA ASP A 238 11.38 -17.29 3.03
C ASP A 238 11.55 -18.41 1.96
N GLU A 239 12.23 -18.11 0.85
CA GLU A 239 12.45 -19.05 -0.25
C GLU A 239 13.95 -19.31 -0.45
N ALA A 240 14.32 -20.58 -0.31
CA ALA A 240 15.70 -21.08 -0.24
C ALA A 240 16.61 -20.83 -1.46
N HIS A 241 16.23 -20.00 -2.44
CA HIS A 241 17.00 -19.81 -3.68
C HIS A 241 17.00 -18.39 -4.29
N SER A 242 16.67 -17.33 -3.55
CA SER A 242 16.96 -15.95 -4.00
C SER A 242 18.16 -15.39 -3.24
N LEU A 243 19.19 -14.96 -3.97
CA LEU A 243 20.31 -14.18 -3.43
C LEU A 243 19.73 -12.97 -2.68
N GLU A 244 20.26 -12.67 -1.50
CA GLU A 244 19.88 -11.54 -0.63
C GLU A 244 19.88 -10.22 -1.42
N GLU A 245 18.75 -9.86 -2.04
CA GLU A 245 18.63 -8.59 -2.76
C GLU A 245 18.44 -7.48 -1.73
N GLN A 246 19.56 -6.86 -1.31
CA GLN A 246 19.55 -5.69 -0.46
C GLN A 246 18.93 -4.51 -1.23
N LYS A 247 17.66 -4.20 -0.95
CA LYS A 247 16.98 -3.02 -1.51
C LYS A 247 17.54 -1.77 -0.85
N ARG A 248 18.19 -0.90 -1.62
CA ARG A 248 18.65 0.42 -1.17
C ARG A 248 17.51 1.42 -1.33
N ILE A 249 17.10 2.04 -0.24
CA ILE A 249 15.97 3.00 -0.25
C ILE A 249 16.44 4.45 -0.24
N GLY A 250 17.72 4.70 -0.04
CA GLY A 250 18.27 6.05 0.04
C GLY A 250 19.66 6.09 0.67
N VAL A 251 20.04 7.29 1.11
CA VAL A 251 21.28 7.55 1.83
C VAL A 251 21.04 8.55 2.96
N LEU A 252 21.86 8.42 3.99
CA LEU A 252 21.98 9.34 5.12
C LEU A 252 23.34 10.03 5.03
N TYR A 253 23.32 11.36 4.86
CA TYR A 253 24.51 12.18 4.73
C TYR A 253 24.69 13.06 5.97
N LEU A 254 25.93 13.19 6.42
CA LEU A 254 26.34 13.95 7.59
C LEU A 254 27.61 14.74 7.26
N ASP A 255 27.67 16.01 7.68
CA ASP A 255 28.85 16.85 7.52
C ASP A 255 29.25 17.63 8.79
N SER A 256 30.53 17.98 8.86
CA SER A 256 31.09 18.80 9.92
C SER A 256 32.29 19.63 9.43
N ARG A 257 32.42 20.84 9.97
CA ARG A 257 33.60 21.72 9.79
C ARG A 257 34.67 21.51 10.86
N ASP A 258 34.36 20.85 11.97
CA ASP A 258 35.30 20.59 13.07
C ASP A 258 36.24 19.41 12.77
N LYS A 259 37.49 19.48 13.24
CA LYS A 259 38.48 18.40 13.07
C LYS A 259 38.14 17.21 14.00
N GLY A 260 38.02 16.01 13.43
CA GLY A 260 38.18 14.74 14.15
C GLY A 260 36.93 14.10 14.79
N THR A 261 35.72 14.58 14.55
CA THR A 261 34.49 14.02 15.18
C THR A 261 33.83 12.86 14.42
N LEU A 262 34.00 12.75 13.10
CA LEU A 262 33.28 11.77 12.26
C LEU A 262 34.06 10.48 11.96
N THR A 263 35.25 10.29 12.53
CA THR A 263 36.21 9.27 12.08
C THR A 263 36.44 8.11 13.05
N SER A 264 35.78 8.09 14.21
CA SER A 264 35.89 6.98 15.17
C SER A 264 35.19 5.72 14.66
N THR A 265 35.87 4.59 14.77
CA THR A 265 35.35 3.27 14.35
C THR A 265 34.02 2.93 15.03
N SER A 266 33.86 3.27 16.31
CA SER A 266 32.61 3.03 17.04
C SER A 266 31.45 3.93 16.58
N THR A 267 31.72 5.17 16.18
CA THR A 267 30.72 6.05 15.56
C THR A 267 30.25 5.50 14.22
N LEU A 268 31.17 4.97 13.40
CA LEU A 268 30.82 4.35 12.12
C LEU A 268 29.95 3.09 12.30
N GLN A 269 30.31 2.21 13.24
CA GLN A 269 29.51 1.01 13.54
C GLN A 269 28.10 1.37 14.05
N ALA A 270 28.01 2.39 14.90
CA ALA A 270 26.74 2.86 15.43
C ALA A 270 25.86 3.50 14.36
N LEU A 271 26.46 4.24 13.43
CA LEU A 271 25.74 4.84 12.31
C LEU A 271 25.31 3.82 11.28
N ASP A 272 26.09 2.77 11.05
CA ASP A 272 25.68 1.64 10.20
C ASP A 272 24.47 0.90 10.80
N THR A 273 24.50 0.66 12.12
CA THR A 273 23.37 0.09 12.86
C THR A 273 22.15 1.02 12.79
N LEU A 274 22.34 2.32 13.05
CA LEU A 274 21.28 3.31 12.96
C LEU A 274 20.71 3.40 11.55
N ALA A 275 21.54 3.36 10.50
CA ALA A 275 21.12 3.43 9.11
C ALA A 275 20.28 2.20 8.71
N THR A 276 20.64 1.01 9.22
CA THR A 276 19.87 -0.22 9.02
C THR A 276 18.50 -0.13 9.69
N GLU A 277 18.44 0.28 10.96
CA GLU A 277 17.17 0.45 11.69
C GLU A 277 16.32 1.57 11.10
N ALA A 278 16.96 2.67 10.70
CA ALA A 278 16.30 3.79 10.03
C ALA A 278 15.71 3.37 8.69
N ALA A 279 16.40 2.51 7.93
CA ALA A 279 15.89 2.03 6.66
C ALA A 279 14.57 1.26 6.86
N VAL A 280 14.51 0.38 7.87
CA VAL A 280 13.28 -0.35 8.23
C VAL A 280 12.18 0.61 8.66
N ALA A 281 12.45 1.53 9.60
CA ALA A 281 11.46 2.48 10.09
C ALA A 281 10.91 3.39 8.98
N ILE A 282 11.77 3.87 8.08
CA ILE A 282 11.38 4.72 6.94
C ILE A 282 10.50 3.93 5.95
N GLU A 283 10.84 2.68 5.65
CA GLU A 283 10.02 1.86 4.75
C GLU A 283 8.66 1.51 5.39
N ASN A 284 8.62 1.15 6.68
CA ASN A 284 7.38 0.91 7.41
C ASN A 284 6.48 2.15 7.39
N ALA A 285 7.05 3.34 7.64
CA ALA A 285 6.31 4.61 7.58
C ALA A 285 5.78 4.92 6.17
N ARG A 286 6.55 4.62 5.12
CA ARG A 286 6.13 4.76 3.71
C ARG A 286 4.97 3.82 3.38
N LEU A 287 5.09 2.54 3.73
CA LEU A 287 4.05 1.53 3.49
C LEU A 287 2.76 1.84 4.24
N TYR A 288 2.87 2.30 5.50
CA TYR A 288 1.73 2.71 6.30
C TYR A 288 0.99 3.89 5.66
N ARG A 289 1.71 4.93 5.24
CA ARG A 289 1.13 6.08 4.55
C ARG A 289 0.42 5.67 3.26
N ALA A 290 1.07 4.85 2.42
CA ALA A 290 0.45 4.34 1.19
C ALA A 290 -0.82 3.53 1.47
N THR A 291 -0.83 2.76 2.57
CA THR A 291 -2.02 1.99 3.00
C THR A 291 -3.16 2.91 3.43
N LEU A 292 -2.87 3.99 4.17
CA LEU A 292 -3.88 4.98 4.57
C LEU A 292 -4.45 5.72 3.36
N GLU A 293 -3.58 6.25 2.48
CA GLU A 293 -4.01 6.95 1.25
C GLU A 293 -4.87 6.03 0.37
N LYS A 294 -4.48 4.75 0.25
CA LYS A 294 -5.30 3.74 -0.44
C LYS A 294 -6.64 3.51 0.25
N ALA A 295 -6.66 3.36 1.58
CA ALA A 295 -7.89 3.13 2.33
C ALA A 295 -8.87 4.30 2.24
N GLU A 296 -8.37 5.54 2.22
CA GLU A 296 -9.16 6.76 2.00
C GLU A 296 -9.77 6.76 0.59
N LEU A 297 -8.96 6.52 -0.45
CA LEU A 297 -9.45 6.41 -1.83
C LEU A 297 -10.48 5.28 -1.99
N ASP A 298 -10.21 4.10 -1.42
CA ASP A 298 -11.13 2.96 -1.46
C ASP A 298 -12.46 3.28 -0.73
N GLN A 299 -12.43 4.13 0.30
CA GLN A 299 -13.65 4.60 0.99
C GLN A 299 -14.42 5.60 0.12
N GLU A 300 -13.75 6.56 -0.52
CA GLU A 300 -14.39 7.51 -1.44
C GLU A 300 -15.03 6.77 -2.63
N MET A 301 -14.34 5.79 -3.20
CA MET A 301 -14.84 4.97 -4.29
C MET A 301 -16.05 4.11 -3.89
N ARG A 302 -16.07 3.56 -2.66
CA ARG A 302 -17.24 2.84 -2.12
C ARG A 302 -18.45 3.75 -1.99
N ILE A 303 -18.27 4.96 -1.48
CA ILE A 303 -19.37 5.95 -1.38
C ILE A 303 -19.90 6.31 -2.78
N ALA A 304 -19.01 6.51 -3.75
CA ALA A 304 -19.41 6.78 -5.14
C ALA A 304 -20.22 5.61 -5.73
N ALA A 305 -19.82 4.37 -5.46
CA ALA A 305 -20.54 3.16 -5.88
C ALA A 305 -21.95 3.08 -5.28
N GLU A 306 -22.08 3.36 -3.98
CA GLU A 306 -23.38 3.40 -3.30
C GLU A 306 -24.31 4.45 -3.91
N ILE A 307 -23.77 5.62 -4.28
CA ILE A 307 -24.54 6.68 -4.96
C ILE A 307 -24.98 6.23 -6.35
N GLN A 308 -24.07 5.67 -7.17
CA GLN A 308 -24.40 5.18 -8.51
C GLN A 308 -25.48 4.10 -8.45
N GLN A 309 -25.33 3.13 -7.54
CA GLN A 309 -26.32 2.08 -7.34
C GLN A 309 -27.67 2.64 -6.86
N ALA A 310 -27.67 3.70 -6.06
CA ALA A 310 -28.90 4.37 -5.62
C ALA A 310 -29.61 5.17 -6.72
N LEU A 311 -28.89 5.55 -7.79
CA LEU A 311 -29.49 6.18 -8.97
C LEU A 311 -30.18 5.16 -9.87
N LEU A 312 -29.76 3.89 -9.87
CA LEU A 312 -30.39 2.85 -10.66
C LEU A 312 -31.82 2.51 -10.16
N PRO A 313 -32.72 2.09 -11.07
CA PRO A 313 -34.02 1.58 -10.68
C PRO A 313 -33.91 0.41 -9.69
N ARG A 314 -34.60 0.50 -8.54
CA ARG A 314 -34.49 -0.49 -7.45
C ARG A 314 -35.33 -1.74 -7.62
N ALA A 315 -36.39 -1.67 -8.41
CA ALA A 315 -37.34 -2.76 -8.57
C ALA A 315 -37.53 -3.06 -10.05
N ALA A 316 -37.46 -4.34 -10.39
CA ALA A 316 -37.91 -4.88 -11.66
C ALA A 316 -39.38 -4.46 -11.90
N PRO A 317 -39.67 -3.62 -12.92
CA PRO A 317 -41.03 -3.20 -13.18
C PRO A 317 -41.80 -4.40 -13.75
N THR A 318 -42.97 -4.63 -13.17
CA THR A 318 -43.89 -5.68 -13.62
C THR A 318 -45.27 -5.06 -13.79
N ALA A 319 -45.87 -5.28 -14.95
CA ALA A 319 -47.24 -4.89 -15.23
C ALA A 319 -48.00 -6.10 -15.80
N LYS A 320 -49.30 -5.91 -16.07
CA LYS A 320 -50.13 -6.99 -16.60
C LYS A 320 -49.64 -7.54 -17.95
N TYR A 321 -49.05 -6.68 -18.76
CA TYR A 321 -48.68 -6.98 -20.14
C TYR A 321 -47.16 -7.15 -20.33
N PHE A 322 -46.33 -6.93 -19.31
CA PHE A 322 -44.88 -7.13 -19.41
C PHE A 322 -44.21 -7.47 -18.08
N GLU A 323 -43.06 -8.12 -18.20
CA GLU A 323 -42.10 -8.35 -17.12
C GLU A 323 -40.73 -7.83 -17.57
N ALA A 324 -40.00 -7.10 -16.72
CA ALA A 324 -38.65 -6.65 -17.04
C ALA A 324 -37.70 -6.82 -15.86
N SER A 325 -36.43 -7.11 -16.14
CA SER A 325 -35.35 -7.17 -15.14
C SER A 325 -34.06 -6.66 -15.78
N ALA A 326 -33.12 -6.18 -14.96
CA ALA A 326 -31.79 -5.76 -15.39
C ALA A 326 -30.77 -6.04 -14.30
N VAL A 327 -29.55 -6.37 -14.73
CA VAL A 327 -28.38 -6.60 -13.88
C VAL A 327 -27.23 -5.77 -14.44
N MET A 328 -26.47 -5.15 -13.55
CA MET A 328 -25.27 -4.38 -13.84
C MET A 328 -24.16 -4.79 -12.87
N GLU A 329 -23.05 -5.26 -13.41
CA GLU A 329 -21.82 -5.63 -12.68
C GLU A 329 -20.65 -4.79 -13.20
N ALA A 330 -20.23 -3.79 -12.42
CA ALA A 330 -19.12 -2.91 -12.79
C ALA A 330 -17.76 -3.65 -12.69
N CYS A 331 -16.85 -3.43 -13.63
CA CYS A 331 -15.49 -3.99 -13.62
C CYS A 331 -14.58 -3.36 -12.56
N ARG A 332 -14.96 -2.17 -12.09
CA ARG A 332 -14.31 -1.43 -11.01
C ARG A 332 -15.34 -1.07 -9.96
N SER A 333 -14.94 -0.27 -8.95
CA SER A 333 -15.89 0.20 -7.93
C SER A 333 -17.07 0.98 -8.52
N ILE A 334 -16.89 1.66 -9.67
CA ILE A 334 -17.93 2.39 -10.41
C ILE A 334 -17.71 2.25 -11.91
N GLY A 335 -18.81 2.20 -12.67
CA GLY A 335 -18.83 1.91 -14.11
C GLY A 335 -19.40 3.01 -15.00
N GLY A 336 -19.18 2.90 -16.30
CA GLY A 336 -19.76 3.77 -17.34
C GLY A 336 -21.18 3.35 -17.76
N ASP A 337 -21.56 2.11 -17.50
CA ASP A 337 -22.88 1.61 -17.81
C ASP A 337 -23.99 2.23 -16.94
N PHE A 338 -25.18 2.32 -17.52
CA PHE A 338 -26.41 2.62 -16.81
C PHE A 338 -27.63 2.02 -17.52
N PHE A 339 -28.70 1.84 -16.75
CA PHE A 339 -30.01 1.54 -17.29
C PHE A 339 -31.09 2.34 -16.56
N ASP A 340 -32.24 2.52 -17.19
CA ASP A 340 -33.37 3.21 -16.56
C ASP A 340 -34.71 2.62 -17.02
N TYR A 341 -35.73 2.83 -16.19
CA TYR A 341 -37.12 2.46 -16.44
C TYR A 341 -38.02 3.68 -16.27
N VAL A 342 -38.95 3.86 -17.20
CA VAL A 342 -39.86 5.02 -17.22
C VAL A 342 -41.30 4.54 -17.35
N ASP A 343 -42.11 4.76 -16.31
CA ASP A 343 -43.55 4.50 -16.39
C ASP A 343 -44.27 5.73 -16.95
N PHE A 344 -45.05 5.55 -18.01
CA PHE A 344 -45.83 6.62 -18.61
C PHE A 344 -47.27 6.66 -18.08
N PRO A 345 -47.89 7.86 -17.96
CA PRO A 345 -49.27 7.99 -17.50
C PRO A 345 -50.31 7.28 -18.37
N ASP A 346 -50.00 7.03 -19.65
CA ASP A 346 -50.88 6.30 -20.58
C ASP A 346 -50.76 4.77 -20.43
N GLY A 347 -49.94 4.31 -19.48
CA GLY A 347 -49.68 2.90 -19.22
C GLY A 347 -48.57 2.31 -20.07
N SER A 348 -47.88 3.10 -20.91
CA SER A 348 -46.68 2.63 -21.64
C SER A 348 -45.48 2.48 -20.71
N PHE A 349 -44.54 1.63 -21.12
CA PHE A 349 -43.32 1.31 -20.38
C PHE A 349 -42.09 1.69 -21.21
N GLY A 350 -41.28 2.61 -20.69
CA GLY A 350 -39.99 3.00 -21.26
C GLY A 350 -38.85 2.25 -20.60
N PHE A 351 -37.83 1.91 -21.38
CA PHE A 351 -36.59 1.32 -20.89
C PHE A 351 -35.41 1.85 -21.68
N ALA A 352 -34.27 1.97 -21.01
CA ALA A 352 -33.02 2.35 -21.63
C ALA A 352 -31.84 1.58 -21.07
N LEU A 353 -30.84 1.37 -21.90
CA LEU A 353 -29.53 0.89 -21.51
C LEU A 353 -28.49 1.68 -22.29
N GLY A 354 -27.47 2.19 -21.61
CA GLY A 354 -26.38 2.90 -22.26
C GLY A 354 -25.04 2.62 -21.63
N ASP A 355 -24.00 2.77 -22.44
CA ASP A 355 -22.59 2.58 -22.06
C ASP A 355 -21.79 3.83 -22.47
N VAL A 356 -21.03 4.34 -21.50
CA VAL A 356 -20.20 5.53 -21.64
C VAL A 356 -18.76 5.13 -21.95
N ALA A 357 -18.22 5.67 -23.05
CA ALA A 357 -16.83 5.47 -23.40
C ALA A 357 -15.85 5.86 -22.27
N GLY A 358 -14.99 4.91 -21.91
CA GLY A 358 -13.99 5.02 -20.85
C GLY A 358 -14.42 4.32 -19.56
N LYS A 359 -13.59 4.38 -18.51
CA LYS A 359 -13.80 3.59 -17.27
C LYS A 359 -13.58 4.43 -16.02
N GLY A 360 -14.12 3.96 -14.90
CA GLY A 360 -13.92 4.56 -13.57
C GLY A 360 -14.68 5.89 -13.37
N PRO A 361 -14.20 6.76 -12.44
CA PRO A 361 -14.98 7.91 -11.98
C PRO A 361 -15.49 8.86 -13.08
N PRO A 362 -14.69 9.21 -14.09
CA PRO A 362 -15.17 10.10 -15.13
C PRO A 362 -16.30 9.52 -16.00
N ALA A 363 -16.33 8.20 -16.22
CA ALA A 363 -17.40 7.54 -16.98
C ALA A 363 -18.68 7.47 -16.15
N ALA A 364 -18.57 7.07 -14.88
CA ALA A 364 -19.69 6.99 -13.94
C ALA A 364 -20.41 8.35 -13.73
N LEU A 365 -19.66 9.44 -13.64
CA LEU A 365 -20.24 10.79 -13.53
C LEU A 365 -21.04 11.17 -14.78
N LEU A 366 -20.58 10.77 -15.97
CA LEU A 366 -21.28 11.02 -17.21
C LEU A 366 -22.52 10.13 -17.35
N ALA A 367 -22.43 8.85 -16.92
CA ALA A 367 -23.56 7.92 -16.86
C ALA A 367 -24.69 8.48 -15.98
N ALA A 368 -24.37 8.92 -14.76
CA ALA A 368 -25.32 9.55 -13.84
C ALA A 368 -25.97 10.82 -14.43
N MET A 369 -25.18 11.65 -15.13
CA MET A 369 -25.70 12.85 -15.79
C MET A 369 -26.67 12.48 -16.92
N LEU A 370 -26.34 11.47 -17.73
CA LEU A 370 -27.15 11.03 -18.85
C LEU A 370 -28.43 10.36 -18.41
N GLN A 371 -28.38 9.54 -17.36
CA GLN A 371 -29.58 8.99 -16.74
C GLN A 371 -30.54 10.11 -16.36
N GLY A 372 -30.07 11.14 -15.64
CA GLY A 372 -30.89 12.30 -15.28
C GLY A 372 -31.41 13.11 -16.49
N MET A 373 -30.63 13.23 -17.57
CA MET A 373 -31.10 13.85 -18.81
C MET A 373 -32.19 13.03 -19.50
N LEU A 374 -32.00 11.72 -19.56
CA LEU A 374 -32.93 10.80 -20.19
C LEU A 374 -34.26 10.80 -19.44
N SER A 375 -34.26 10.63 -18.11
CA SER A 375 -35.49 10.66 -17.32
C SER A 375 -36.22 12.00 -17.48
N ALA A 376 -35.49 13.12 -17.62
CA ALA A 376 -36.10 14.43 -17.86
C ALA A 376 -36.68 14.59 -19.29
N GLN A 377 -36.01 14.06 -20.32
CA GLN A 377 -36.48 14.17 -21.70
C GLN A 377 -37.59 13.15 -22.04
N ALA A 378 -37.60 11.98 -21.39
CA ALA A 378 -38.55 10.91 -21.65
C ALA A 378 -40.01 11.39 -21.53
N TYR A 379 -40.34 12.24 -20.54
CA TYR A 379 -41.70 12.79 -20.37
C TYR A 379 -42.04 13.94 -21.33
N MET A 380 -41.06 14.52 -22.02
CA MET A 380 -41.25 15.75 -22.82
C MET A 380 -41.26 15.51 -24.33
N ALA A 381 -40.66 14.42 -24.79
CA ALA A 381 -40.45 14.13 -26.21
C ALA A 381 -41.50 13.16 -26.76
N HIS A 382 -41.75 13.21 -28.07
CA HIS A 382 -42.72 12.36 -28.75
C HIS A 382 -42.05 11.10 -29.30
N GLY A 383 -41.53 10.26 -28.39
CA GLY A 383 -40.97 8.95 -28.71
C GLY A 383 -39.44 8.86 -28.71
N PRO A 384 -38.90 7.66 -28.99
CA PRO A 384 -37.48 7.36 -28.78
C PRO A 384 -36.48 8.21 -29.55
N ALA A 385 -36.67 8.39 -30.86
CA ALA A 385 -35.71 9.13 -31.70
C ALA A 385 -35.57 10.59 -31.27
N GLU A 386 -36.71 11.27 -31.01
CA GLU A 386 -36.70 12.66 -30.55
C GLU A 386 -36.07 12.79 -29.16
N THR A 387 -36.30 11.82 -28.27
CA THR A 387 -35.71 11.79 -26.94
C THR A 387 -34.19 11.72 -27.03
N ILE A 388 -33.65 10.78 -27.80
CA ILE A 388 -32.20 10.62 -28.00
C ILE A 388 -31.61 11.87 -28.67
N ALA A 389 -32.26 12.44 -29.69
CA ALA A 389 -31.78 13.66 -30.35
C ALA A 389 -31.64 14.83 -29.37
N ARG A 390 -32.59 14.99 -28.43
CA ARG A 390 -32.55 16.01 -27.39
C ARG A 390 -31.41 15.75 -26.38
N VAL A 391 -31.21 14.50 -25.98
CA VAL A 391 -30.08 14.10 -25.12
C VAL A 391 -28.75 14.37 -25.82
N ASN A 392 -28.60 13.99 -27.09
CA ASN A 392 -27.42 14.28 -27.91
C ASN A 392 -27.10 15.78 -27.96
N GLN A 393 -28.11 16.60 -28.26
CA GLN A 393 -27.92 18.05 -28.32
C GLN A 393 -27.58 18.67 -26.94
N ALA A 394 -28.13 18.12 -25.86
CA ALA A 394 -27.82 18.56 -24.50
C ALA A 394 -26.39 18.19 -24.09
N LEU A 395 -25.94 16.98 -24.44
CA LEU A 395 -24.58 16.51 -24.17
C LEU A 395 -23.55 17.26 -25.03
N PHE A 396 -23.77 17.37 -26.34
CA PHE A 396 -22.86 18.05 -27.27
C PHE A 396 -22.57 19.49 -26.86
N ARG A 397 -23.59 20.22 -26.38
CA ARG A 397 -23.44 21.61 -25.90
C ARG A 397 -22.53 21.76 -24.68
N ARG A 398 -22.33 20.70 -23.89
CA ARG A 398 -21.44 20.72 -22.74
C ARG A 398 -19.97 20.54 -23.13
N ALA A 399 -19.69 20.10 -24.36
CA ALA A 399 -18.34 19.91 -24.89
C ALA A 399 -17.42 19.11 -23.95
N VAL A 400 -17.95 18.05 -23.35
CA VAL A 400 -17.15 17.13 -22.52
C VAL A 400 -16.20 16.39 -23.47
N GLU A 401 -14.90 16.67 -23.39
CA GLU A 401 -13.90 16.11 -24.31
C GLU A 401 -13.91 14.57 -24.29
N ALA A 402 -13.82 13.99 -25.49
CA ALA A 402 -13.56 12.57 -25.73
C ALA A 402 -14.51 11.57 -25.03
N ARG A 403 -15.76 11.97 -24.73
CA ARG A 403 -16.78 11.05 -24.20
C ARG A 403 -18.02 11.03 -25.07
N PHE A 404 -18.24 9.88 -25.68
CA PHE A 404 -19.45 9.53 -26.40
C PHE A 404 -20.11 8.34 -25.69
N VAL A 405 -21.38 8.11 -26.02
CA VAL A 405 -22.20 7.11 -25.33
C VAL A 405 -22.98 6.32 -26.36
N THR A 406 -22.99 5.01 -26.18
CA THR A 406 -23.91 4.13 -26.88
C THR A 406 -25.21 4.06 -26.08
N LEU A 407 -26.37 4.17 -26.73
CA LEU A 407 -27.65 4.21 -26.01
C LEU A 407 -28.75 3.51 -26.81
N LEU A 408 -29.42 2.55 -26.18
CA LEU A 408 -30.73 2.08 -26.64
C LEU A 408 -31.82 2.75 -25.79
N TYR A 409 -32.86 3.24 -26.44
CA TYR A 409 -34.10 3.64 -25.77
C TYR A 409 -35.32 3.06 -26.46
N GLY A 410 -36.20 2.43 -25.69
CA GLY A 410 -37.43 1.80 -26.18
C GLY A 410 -38.65 2.16 -25.33
N VAL A 411 -39.82 2.15 -25.97
CA VAL A 411 -41.12 2.37 -25.35
C VAL A 411 -42.08 1.27 -25.81
N LEU A 412 -42.54 0.45 -24.87
CA LEU A 412 -43.49 -0.63 -25.05
C LEU A 412 -44.88 -0.23 -24.56
N ARG A 413 -45.85 -0.25 -25.46
CA ARG A 413 -47.26 0.01 -25.16
C ARG A 413 -47.98 -1.28 -24.72
N PRO A 414 -49.11 -1.17 -23.98
CA PRO A 414 -49.92 -2.33 -23.60
C PRO A 414 -50.32 -3.21 -24.78
N ASP A 415 -50.67 -2.60 -25.91
CA ASP A 415 -51.06 -3.25 -27.16
C ASP A 415 -49.91 -4.01 -27.88
N GLY A 416 -48.72 -4.08 -27.28
CA GLY A 416 -47.56 -4.78 -27.81
C GLY A 416 -46.76 -3.98 -28.85
N HIS A 417 -47.11 -2.72 -29.13
CA HIS A 417 -46.27 -1.87 -29.97
C HIS A 417 -45.01 -1.47 -29.22
N LEU A 418 -43.87 -1.96 -29.68
CA LEU A 418 -42.54 -1.54 -29.26
C LEU A 418 -42.02 -0.50 -30.26
N THR A 419 -41.83 0.74 -29.81
CA THR A 419 -41.07 1.75 -30.55
C THR A 419 -39.69 1.86 -29.95
N TYR A 420 -38.62 1.85 -30.75
CA TYR A 420 -37.25 1.99 -30.23
C TYR A 420 -36.34 2.83 -31.14
N CYS A 421 -35.24 3.31 -30.58
CA CYS A 421 -34.13 3.94 -31.28
C CYS A 421 -32.81 3.40 -30.70
N ASN A 422 -31.95 2.87 -31.57
CA ASN A 422 -30.61 2.43 -31.22
C ASN A 422 -29.54 3.47 -31.65
N ALA A 423 -28.98 4.20 -30.69
CA ALA A 423 -27.94 5.20 -30.90
C ALA A 423 -26.54 4.62 -30.73
N GLY A 424 -26.14 3.76 -31.68
CA GLY A 424 -24.83 3.13 -31.73
C GLY A 424 -24.55 2.10 -30.63
N HIS A 425 -25.60 1.61 -29.97
CA HIS A 425 -25.54 0.53 -28.98
C HIS A 425 -25.50 -0.84 -29.64
N ASN A 426 -24.97 -1.84 -28.91
CA ASN A 426 -24.98 -3.22 -29.38
C ASN A 426 -26.43 -3.64 -29.68
N PRO A 427 -26.78 -4.02 -30.92
CA PRO A 427 -28.16 -4.25 -31.31
C PRO A 427 -28.85 -5.31 -30.46
N PRO A 428 -29.93 -5.00 -29.73
CA PRO A 428 -30.64 -5.97 -28.91
C PRO A 428 -31.17 -7.17 -29.69
N PHE A 429 -31.36 -8.30 -29.01
CA PHE A 429 -32.10 -9.44 -29.56
C PHE A 429 -33.57 -9.35 -29.21
N LEU A 430 -34.45 -9.42 -30.21
CA LEU A 430 -35.83 -9.81 -30.03
C LEU A 430 -35.98 -11.29 -30.38
N VAL A 431 -36.24 -12.08 -29.34
CA VAL A 431 -36.40 -13.53 -29.41
C VAL A 431 -37.89 -13.86 -29.34
N GLY A 432 -38.42 -14.40 -30.43
CA GLY A 432 -39.83 -14.79 -30.52
C GLY A 432 -40.01 -16.10 -31.28
N SER A 433 -41.28 -16.48 -31.47
CA SER A 433 -41.63 -17.70 -32.21
C SER A 433 -41.16 -17.68 -33.68
N SER A 434 -40.99 -16.49 -34.28
CA SER A 434 -40.47 -16.30 -35.64
C SER A 434 -38.94 -16.38 -35.74
N GLY A 435 -38.24 -16.56 -34.62
CA GLY A 435 -36.78 -16.58 -34.55
C GLY A 435 -36.21 -15.37 -33.79
N VAL A 436 -34.97 -15.02 -34.12
CA VAL A 436 -34.24 -13.91 -33.49
C VAL A 436 -34.13 -12.75 -34.48
N HIS A 437 -34.47 -11.55 -34.02
CA HIS A 437 -34.37 -10.31 -34.79
C HIS A 437 -33.48 -9.31 -34.05
N ARG A 438 -32.61 -8.58 -34.77
CA ARG A 438 -31.70 -7.58 -34.19
C ARG A 438 -32.28 -6.18 -34.33
N LEU A 439 -32.26 -5.41 -33.24
CA LEU A 439 -32.82 -4.06 -33.20
C LEU A 439 -31.76 -3.01 -33.58
N GLU A 440 -31.55 -2.83 -34.88
CA GLU A 440 -30.49 -1.97 -35.43
C GLU A 440 -30.95 -0.52 -35.71
N THR A 441 -32.24 -0.32 -36.01
CA THR A 441 -32.78 1.00 -36.40
C THR A 441 -32.53 2.09 -35.35
N GLY A 442 -31.97 3.21 -35.80
CA GLY A 442 -31.61 4.31 -34.92
C GLY A 442 -30.68 5.33 -35.54
N GLY A 443 -29.47 5.47 -34.99
CA GLY A 443 -28.50 6.48 -35.41
C GLY A 443 -27.10 6.28 -34.82
N LEU A 444 -26.25 7.29 -34.97
CA LEU A 444 -24.87 7.27 -34.46
C LEU A 444 -24.82 7.39 -32.93
N ILE A 445 -23.64 7.12 -32.35
CA ILE A 445 -23.36 7.34 -30.93
C ILE A 445 -23.67 8.78 -30.46
N VAL A 446 -24.14 8.89 -29.23
CA VAL A 446 -24.57 10.13 -28.58
C VAL A 446 -23.36 10.95 -28.11
N GLY A 447 -23.41 12.26 -28.30
CA GLY A 447 -22.43 13.23 -27.79
C GLY A 447 -21.32 13.61 -28.76
N LEU A 448 -21.06 12.80 -29.80
CA LEU A 448 -19.95 13.03 -30.72
C LEU A 448 -20.27 14.05 -31.82
N PHE A 449 -21.49 14.03 -32.35
CA PHE A 449 -21.91 14.89 -33.47
C PHE A 449 -23.19 15.66 -33.14
N GLY A 450 -23.09 16.99 -33.06
CA GLY A 450 -24.24 17.85 -32.73
C GLY A 450 -25.38 17.83 -33.74
N GLY A 451 -25.11 17.41 -34.98
CA GLY A 451 -26.10 17.27 -36.06
C GLY A 451 -26.46 15.82 -36.39
N ALA A 452 -26.22 14.87 -35.47
CA ALA A 452 -26.63 13.48 -35.68
C ALA A 452 -28.17 13.38 -35.81
N GLU A 453 -28.60 12.67 -36.84
CA GLU A 453 -30.00 12.30 -37.04
C GLU A 453 -30.25 10.91 -36.44
N PHE A 454 -31.45 10.72 -35.87
CA PHE A 454 -31.87 9.50 -35.20
C PHE A 454 -33.21 9.07 -35.76
N GLU A 455 -33.30 7.80 -36.15
CA GLU A 455 -34.51 7.15 -36.62
C GLU A 455 -35.12 6.27 -35.53
N GLN A 456 -36.35 5.83 -35.72
CA GLN A 456 -36.98 4.85 -34.82
C GLN A 456 -37.79 3.86 -35.63
N GLU A 457 -37.90 2.65 -35.11
CA GLU A 457 -38.73 1.59 -35.69
C GLU A 457 -39.85 1.21 -34.72
N ILE A 458 -40.97 0.74 -35.29
CA ILE A 458 -42.12 0.25 -34.55
C ILE A 458 -42.31 -1.22 -34.91
N LEU A 459 -42.25 -2.08 -33.90
CA LEU A 459 -42.47 -3.52 -34.00
C LEU A 459 -43.73 -3.91 -33.22
N GLN A 460 -44.46 -4.90 -33.73
CA GLN A 460 -45.59 -5.49 -33.03
C GLN A 460 -45.15 -6.79 -32.34
N LEU A 461 -45.02 -6.75 -31.02
CA LEU A 461 -44.67 -7.92 -30.23
C LEU A 461 -45.85 -8.88 -30.10
N GLN A 462 -45.54 -10.16 -30.07
CA GLN A 462 -46.46 -11.26 -29.73
C GLN A 462 -46.25 -11.69 -28.28
N ALA A 463 -47.30 -12.18 -27.64
CA ALA A 463 -47.20 -12.69 -26.27
C ALA A 463 -46.13 -13.79 -26.18
N GLY A 464 -45.22 -13.65 -25.22
CA GLY A 464 -44.05 -14.52 -25.04
C GLY A 464 -42.77 -14.02 -25.71
N ASP A 465 -42.83 -12.97 -26.54
CA ASP A 465 -41.61 -12.40 -27.12
C ASP A 465 -40.73 -11.77 -26.03
N VAL A 466 -39.42 -12.02 -26.14
CA VAL A 466 -38.39 -11.61 -25.18
C VAL A 466 -37.38 -10.72 -25.87
N LEU A 467 -37.25 -9.48 -25.39
CA LEU A 467 -36.20 -8.56 -25.76
C LEU A 467 -35.03 -8.69 -24.78
N VAL A 468 -33.81 -8.81 -25.31
CA VAL A 468 -32.56 -8.91 -24.55
C VAL A 468 -31.64 -7.79 -25.00
N VAL A 469 -31.36 -6.85 -24.09
CA VAL A 469 -30.48 -5.69 -24.30
C VAL A 469 -29.24 -5.90 -23.43
N PHE A 470 -28.05 -5.64 -23.95
CA PHE A 470 -26.81 -5.89 -23.23
C PHE A 470 -25.66 -5.04 -23.76
N THR A 471 -24.70 -4.74 -22.90
CA THR A 471 -23.45 -4.07 -23.27
C THR A 471 -22.46 -5.04 -23.90
N ASP A 472 -21.48 -4.49 -24.63
CA ASP A 472 -20.37 -5.25 -25.18
C ASP A 472 -19.56 -5.97 -24.09
N GLY A 473 -19.49 -5.44 -22.87
CA GLY A 473 -18.87 -6.11 -21.73
C GLY A 473 -19.46 -7.50 -21.43
N VAL A 474 -20.68 -7.81 -21.85
CA VAL A 474 -21.27 -9.16 -21.75
C VAL A 474 -20.82 -10.05 -22.92
N SER A 475 -20.87 -9.56 -24.16
CA SER A 475 -20.59 -10.38 -25.35
C SER A 475 -19.10 -10.51 -25.68
N GLU A 476 -18.28 -9.49 -25.38
CA GLU A 476 -16.86 -9.41 -25.73
C GLU A 476 -15.95 -9.84 -24.58
N VAL A 477 -16.52 -10.37 -23.49
CA VAL A 477 -15.72 -10.90 -22.39
C VAL A 477 -14.88 -12.08 -22.86
N LEU A 478 -13.60 -12.09 -22.46
CA LEU A 478 -12.60 -13.04 -22.93
C LEU A 478 -12.43 -14.20 -21.96
N SER A 479 -12.36 -15.41 -22.50
CA SER A 479 -11.88 -16.58 -21.76
C SER A 479 -10.37 -16.47 -21.47
N LYS A 480 -9.85 -17.36 -20.62
CA LYS A 480 -8.40 -17.49 -20.38
C LYS A 480 -7.57 -17.71 -21.66
N ASP A 481 -8.20 -18.29 -22.70
CA ASP A 481 -7.57 -18.62 -23.97
C ASP A 481 -7.72 -17.47 -25.00
N GLY A 482 -8.36 -16.36 -24.61
CA GLY A 482 -8.55 -15.17 -25.42
C GLY A 482 -9.73 -15.26 -26.41
N GLU A 483 -10.66 -16.20 -26.21
CA GLU A 483 -11.88 -16.31 -27.01
C GLU A 483 -13.01 -15.45 -26.42
N GLU A 484 -13.75 -14.72 -27.25
CA GLU A 484 -14.94 -13.97 -26.84
C GLU A 484 -16.12 -14.90 -26.50
N PHE A 485 -16.92 -14.50 -25.52
CA PHE A 485 -18.13 -15.21 -25.11
C PHE A 485 -19.17 -15.27 -26.24
N GLY A 486 -19.38 -14.14 -26.90
CA GLY A 486 -20.19 -14.02 -28.11
C GLY A 486 -21.69 -14.13 -27.91
N ASP A 487 -22.39 -13.73 -28.96
CA ASP A 487 -23.85 -13.68 -29.05
C ASP A 487 -24.55 -15.03 -28.89
N ASP A 488 -23.94 -16.08 -29.44
CA ASP A 488 -24.55 -17.41 -29.49
C ASP A 488 -24.80 -17.96 -28.07
N ARG A 489 -23.84 -17.76 -27.15
CA ARG A 489 -23.96 -18.22 -25.76
C ARG A 489 -25.00 -17.45 -24.97
N ILE A 490 -25.15 -16.15 -25.22
CA ILE A 490 -26.23 -15.33 -24.66
C ILE A 490 -27.58 -15.90 -25.11
N LEU A 491 -27.75 -16.13 -26.41
CA LEU A 491 -28.99 -16.68 -26.97
C LEU A 491 -29.29 -18.10 -26.48
N GLU A 492 -28.28 -18.95 -26.31
CA GLU A 492 -28.42 -20.29 -25.74
C GLU A 492 -28.95 -20.24 -24.30
N ALA A 493 -28.37 -19.39 -23.45
CA ALA A 493 -28.82 -19.21 -22.07
C ALA A 493 -30.27 -18.70 -21.99
N ILE A 494 -30.64 -17.73 -22.84
CA ILE A 494 -32.01 -17.19 -22.90
C ILE A 494 -33.01 -18.25 -23.38
N ARG A 495 -32.68 -19.01 -24.44
CA ARG A 495 -33.57 -20.06 -24.97
C ARG A 495 -33.74 -21.21 -23.99
N ALA A 496 -32.69 -21.62 -23.29
CA ALA A 496 -32.77 -22.68 -22.28
C ALA A 496 -33.70 -22.30 -21.11
N ASN A 497 -33.86 -20.99 -20.86
CA ASN A 497 -34.66 -20.46 -19.76
C ASN A 497 -35.93 -19.73 -20.22
N GLN A 498 -36.43 -20.02 -21.43
CA GLN A 498 -37.57 -19.32 -22.04
C GLN A 498 -38.83 -19.27 -21.16
N ASP A 499 -39.06 -20.28 -20.32
CA ASP A 499 -40.24 -20.40 -19.45
C ASP A 499 -40.01 -19.88 -18.03
N ALA A 500 -38.78 -19.44 -17.70
CA ALA A 500 -38.42 -18.87 -16.40
C ALA A 500 -38.83 -17.39 -16.28
N SER A 501 -38.63 -16.75 -15.14
CA SER A 501 -38.80 -15.28 -15.00
C SER A 501 -37.70 -14.52 -15.76
N THR A 502 -37.92 -13.23 -16.05
CA THR A 502 -36.88 -12.40 -16.69
C THR A 502 -35.63 -12.26 -15.83
N GLN A 503 -35.78 -12.26 -14.51
CA GLN A 503 -34.67 -12.29 -13.56
C GLN A 503 -33.86 -13.58 -13.67
N ALA A 504 -34.51 -14.75 -13.69
CA ALA A 504 -33.83 -16.04 -13.83
C ALA A 504 -33.13 -16.20 -15.19
N MET A 505 -33.67 -15.60 -16.24
CA MET A 505 -32.99 -15.53 -17.54
C MET A 505 -31.68 -14.74 -17.47
N LEU A 506 -31.67 -13.59 -16.80
CA LEU A 506 -30.46 -12.80 -16.59
C LEU A 506 -29.44 -13.55 -15.74
N GLU A 507 -29.88 -14.14 -14.62
CA GLU A 507 -29.02 -14.97 -13.77
C GLU A 507 -28.35 -16.08 -14.57
N ALA A 508 -29.08 -16.78 -15.45
CA ALA A 508 -28.50 -17.81 -16.31
C ALA A 508 -27.47 -17.26 -17.32
N VAL A 509 -27.65 -16.04 -17.84
CA VAL A 509 -26.66 -15.40 -18.71
C VAL A 509 -25.39 -15.07 -17.93
N PHE A 510 -25.53 -14.44 -16.76
CA PHE A 510 -24.38 -14.05 -15.92
C PHE A 510 -23.66 -15.27 -15.33
N GLU A 511 -24.36 -16.34 -14.96
CA GLU A 511 -23.76 -17.60 -14.56
C GLU A 511 -22.95 -18.22 -15.71
N SER A 512 -23.49 -18.22 -16.93
CA SER A 512 -22.78 -18.71 -18.12
C SER A 512 -21.51 -17.89 -18.42
N VAL A 513 -21.58 -16.56 -18.26
CA VAL A 513 -20.41 -15.67 -18.37
C VAL A 513 -19.38 -15.97 -17.28
N ALA A 514 -19.81 -16.12 -16.02
CA ALA A 514 -18.92 -16.43 -14.91
C ALA A 514 -18.22 -17.78 -15.09
N GLU A 515 -18.92 -18.80 -15.59
CA GLU A 515 -18.34 -20.11 -15.91
C GLU A 515 -17.33 -20.03 -17.06
N PHE A 516 -17.62 -19.24 -18.09
CA PHE A 516 -16.74 -19.06 -19.25
C PHE A 516 -15.44 -18.32 -18.91
N THR A 517 -15.51 -17.41 -17.93
CA THR A 517 -14.41 -16.51 -17.55
C THR A 517 -13.58 -17.00 -16.37
N ILE A 518 -13.79 -18.25 -15.91
CA ILE A 518 -13.00 -18.82 -14.80
C ILE A 518 -11.50 -18.68 -15.07
N GLY A 519 -10.82 -17.89 -14.24
CA GLY A 519 -9.39 -17.62 -14.33
C GLY A 519 -8.99 -16.47 -15.26
N ALA A 520 -9.93 -15.70 -15.79
CA ALA A 520 -9.72 -14.45 -16.50
C ALA A 520 -10.13 -13.24 -15.65
N GLU A 521 -9.53 -12.08 -15.90
CA GLU A 521 -9.94 -10.81 -15.26
C GLU A 521 -11.08 -10.15 -16.04
N GLN A 522 -12.05 -9.58 -15.33
CA GLN A 522 -13.10 -8.75 -15.94
C GLN A 522 -12.50 -7.43 -16.42
N ASN A 523 -12.62 -7.17 -17.71
CA ASN A 523 -12.02 -5.98 -18.31
C ASN A 523 -13.01 -4.84 -18.50
N ASP A 524 -14.32 -5.09 -18.54
CA ASP A 524 -15.35 -4.07 -18.77
C ASP A 524 -16.61 -4.24 -17.93
N ASP A 525 -17.41 -3.18 -17.84
CA ASP A 525 -18.70 -3.20 -17.16
C ASP A 525 -19.68 -4.12 -17.90
N MET A 526 -20.40 -4.95 -17.16
CA MET A 526 -21.34 -5.92 -17.72
C MET A 526 -22.75 -5.53 -17.34
N THR A 527 -23.56 -5.13 -18.32
CA THR A 527 -24.96 -4.79 -18.08
C THR A 527 -25.84 -5.53 -19.06
N ALA A 528 -26.90 -6.16 -18.55
CA ALA A 528 -27.94 -6.72 -19.40
C ALA A 528 -29.33 -6.47 -18.81
N MET A 529 -30.31 -6.39 -19.70
CA MET A 529 -31.72 -6.21 -19.42
C MET A 529 -32.55 -7.17 -20.26
N VAL A 530 -33.55 -7.77 -19.63
CA VAL A 530 -34.53 -8.62 -20.31
C VAL A 530 -35.92 -8.00 -20.12
N VAL A 531 -36.67 -7.86 -21.22
CA VAL A 531 -38.07 -7.42 -21.23
C VAL A 531 -38.90 -8.47 -21.95
N ARG A 532 -39.92 -9.01 -21.29
CA ARG A 532 -40.86 -9.98 -21.87
C ARG A 532 -42.23 -9.36 -22.01
N TYR A 533 -42.82 -9.48 -23.20
CA TYR A 533 -44.22 -9.12 -23.41
C TYR A 533 -45.12 -10.32 -23.08
N LEU A 534 -46.10 -10.10 -22.19
CA LEU A 534 -47.02 -11.14 -21.70
C LEU A 534 -48.35 -11.16 -22.49
N GLY A 535 -48.59 -10.15 -23.33
CA GLY A 535 -49.87 -9.92 -24.00
C GLY A 535 -50.79 -8.99 -23.22
N ASP A 536 -51.74 -8.35 -23.92
CA ASP A 536 -52.90 -7.73 -23.30
C ASP A 536 -53.79 -8.84 -22.73
N GLY A 537 -53.71 -9.05 -21.40
CA GLY A 537 -54.34 -10.17 -20.69
C GLY A 537 -55.85 -10.33 -20.86
#